data_AF-A0A1F7L1K6-F1
#
_entry.id   AF-A0A1F7L1K6-F1
#
_cell.length_a   1.000
_cell.length_b   1.000
_cell.length_c   1.000
_cell.angle_alpha   90.00
_cell.angle_beta   90.00
_cell.angle_gamma   90.00
#
_symmetry.space_group_name_H-M   'P 1'
#
loop_
_entity.id
_entity.type
_entity.pdbx_description
1 polymer ?
#
loop_
_entity_poly.entity_id
_entity_poly.type
_entity_poly.pdbx_seq_one_letter_code
_entity_poly.pdbx_strand_id
1 'polypeptide(L)'
;MDVILKDLQKKAYQLLLEAMTSALKKGEMTVDDSEVSSRKIVRNLDGIESYTELLLFLQSLANTYPAYKGVYVSFKQEEAAQKDKKKMEALQARLRQFASI
;
A
#
# COMPACT_ATOMS: atom_id res chain seq x y z
N MET A 1 5.01 14.51 -11.88
CA MET A 1 4.95 13.29 -11.05
C MET A 1 4.42 13.70 -9.69
N ASP A 2 3.28 13.15 -9.28
CA ASP A 2 2.53 13.59 -8.09
C ASP A 2 3.36 13.37 -6.81
N VAL A 3 3.56 14.43 -6.01
CA VAL A 3 4.39 14.37 -4.78
C VAL A 3 3.83 13.33 -3.82
N ILE A 4 2.50 13.22 -3.76
CA ILE A 4 1.79 12.26 -2.90
C ILE A 4 2.14 10.82 -3.29
N LEU A 5 2.18 10.52 -4.60
CA LEU A 5 2.48 9.18 -5.07
C LEU A 5 3.93 8.78 -4.75
N LYS A 6 4.88 9.70 -4.91
CA LYS A 6 6.29 9.44 -4.56
C LYS A 6 6.47 9.10 -3.08
N ASP A 7 5.76 9.78 -2.20
CA ASP A 7 5.84 9.50 -0.76
C ASP A 7 5.19 8.14 -0.42
N LEU A 8 4.13 7.77 -1.13
CA LEU A 8 3.52 6.43 -1.01
C LEU A 8 4.46 5.32 -1.52
N GLN A 9 5.17 5.54 -2.62
CA GLN A 9 6.19 4.62 -3.13
C GLN A 9 7.32 4.43 -2.11
N LYS A 10 7.86 5.52 -1.54
CA LYS A 10 8.89 5.44 -0.47
C LYS A 10 8.40 4.66 0.74
N LYS A 11 7.17 4.93 1.19
CA LYS A 11 6.56 4.19 2.30
C LYS A 11 6.41 2.71 1.97
N ALA A 12 6.00 2.37 0.75
CA ALA A 12 5.90 0.98 0.31
C ALA A 12 7.27 0.29 0.32
N TYR A 13 8.32 0.93 -0.20
CA TYR A 13 9.69 0.41 -0.12
C TYR A 13 10.10 0.07 1.32
N GLN A 14 9.86 1.00 2.24
CA GLN A 14 10.26 0.86 3.64
C GLN A 14 9.54 -0.32 4.31
N LEU A 15 8.22 -0.41 4.15
CA LEU A 15 7.41 -1.50 4.71
C LEU A 15 7.73 -2.86 4.08
N LEU A 16 8.01 -2.90 2.78
CA LEU A 16 8.42 -4.13 2.09
C LEU A 16 9.80 -4.62 2.58
N LEU A 17 10.74 -3.70 2.80
CA LEU A 17 12.07 -4.03 3.35
C LEU A 17 11.97 -4.58 4.79
N GLU A 18 11.15 -3.96 5.63
CA GLU A 18 10.90 -4.42 7.00
C GLU A 18 10.26 -5.81 7.01
N ALA A 19 9.24 -6.03 6.18
CA ALA A 19 8.57 -7.32 6.03
C ALA A 19 9.54 -8.42 5.55
N MET A 20 10.37 -8.12 4.54
CA MET A 20 11.40 -9.03 4.03
C MET A 20 12.42 -9.39 5.12
N THR A 21 12.95 -8.39 5.82
CA THR A 21 13.95 -8.58 6.87
C THR A 21 13.38 -9.41 8.02
N SER A 22 12.14 -9.15 8.41
CA SER A 22 11.44 -9.90 9.45
C SER A 22 11.22 -11.36 9.04
N ALA A 23 10.76 -11.60 7.80
CA ALA A 23 10.52 -12.94 7.30
C ALA A 23 11.81 -13.75 7.17
N LEU A 24 12.91 -13.14 6.70
CA LEU A 24 14.23 -13.77 6.67
C LEU A 24 14.71 -14.17 8.07
N LYS A 25 14.57 -13.28 9.06
CA LYS A 25 14.95 -13.56 10.45
C LYS A 25 14.16 -14.71 11.07
N LYS A 26 12.90 -14.88 10.67
CA LYS A 26 12.01 -15.94 11.17
C LYS A 26 12.09 -17.24 10.35
N GLY A 27 12.81 -17.25 9.24
CA GLY A 27 12.81 -18.38 8.30
C GLY A 27 11.49 -18.56 7.54
N GLU A 28 10.64 -17.53 7.50
CA GLU A 28 9.37 -17.51 6.74
C GLU A 28 9.59 -17.17 5.24
N MET A 29 10.80 -16.75 4.89
CA MET A 29 11.23 -16.42 3.54
C MET A 29 12.67 -16.91 3.34
N THR A 30 12.96 -17.49 2.18
CA THR A 30 14.32 -17.91 1.82
C THR A 30 15.14 -16.74 1.27
N VAL A 31 16.47 -16.90 1.23
CA VAL A 31 17.36 -15.90 0.61
C VAL A 31 17.02 -15.75 -0.87
N ASP A 32 16.78 -16.87 -1.58
CA ASP A 32 16.41 -16.87 -3.00
C ASP A 32 15.09 -16.12 -3.24
N ASP A 33 14.06 -16.38 -2.41
CA ASP A 33 12.79 -15.66 -2.48
C ASP A 33 12.98 -14.16 -2.25
N SER A 34 13.85 -13.78 -1.32
CA SER A 34 14.18 -12.38 -1.04
C SER A 34 14.89 -11.70 -2.21
N GLU A 35 15.78 -12.42 -2.92
CA GLU A 35 16.47 -11.90 -4.10
C GLU A 35 15.53 -11.75 -5.31
N VAL A 36 14.65 -12.72 -5.54
CA VAL A 36 13.67 -12.64 -6.63
C VAL A 36 12.65 -11.53 -6.37
N SER A 37 12.11 -11.46 -5.15
CA SER A 37 11.12 -10.45 -4.77
C SER A 37 11.72 -9.04 -4.74
N SER A 38 12.92 -8.84 -4.20
CA SER A 38 13.60 -7.52 -4.19
C SER A 38 13.82 -6.99 -5.61
N ARG A 39 14.27 -7.82 -6.54
CA ARG A 39 14.39 -7.45 -7.96
C ARG A 39 13.04 -7.04 -8.56
N LYS A 40 11.97 -7.78 -8.25
CA LYS A 40 10.62 -7.43 -8.70
C LYS A 40 10.17 -6.08 -8.12
N ILE A 41 10.45 -5.81 -6.85
CA ILE A 41 10.12 -4.54 -6.19
C ILE A 41 10.84 -3.37 -6.86
N VAL A 42 12.16 -3.43 -6.95
CA VAL A 42 12.97 -2.33 -7.52
C VAL A 42 12.61 -2.05 -8.98
N ARG A 43 12.32 -3.09 -9.78
CA ARG A 43 11.99 -2.91 -11.21
C ARG A 43 10.62 -2.28 -11.46
N ASN A 44 9.65 -2.48 -10.57
CA ASN A 44 8.26 -2.13 -10.85
C ASN A 44 7.76 -0.95 -10.01
N LEU A 45 8.23 -0.79 -8.77
CA LEU A 45 7.62 0.14 -7.82
C LEU A 45 7.79 1.61 -8.24
N ASP A 46 8.93 1.97 -8.84
CA ASP A 46 9.19 3.32 -9.37
C ASP A 46 8.33 3.67 -10.60
N GLY A 47 7.92 2.65 -11.36
CA GLY A 47 7.10 2.80 -12.58
C GLY A 47 5.60 2.88 -12.32
N ILE A 48 5.17 2.84 -11.06
CA ILE A 48 3.76 2.94 -10.67
C ILE A 48 3.30 4.39 -10.79
N GLU A 49 2.20 4.62 -11.50
CA GLU A 49 1.68 5.97 -11.80
C GLU A 49 0.42 6.31 -11.01
N SER A 50 -0.16 5.33 -10.31
CA SER A 50 -1.37 5.52 -9.53
C SER A 50 -1.40 4.71 -8.24
N TYR A 51 -2.22 5.16 -7.28
CA TYR A 51 -2.45 4.42 -6.05
C TYR A 51 -3.12 3.06 -6.30
N THR A 52 -3.99 2.98 -7.32
CA THR A 52 -4.64 1.73 -7.71
C THR A 52 -3.62 0.73 -8.23
N GLU A 53 -2.69 1.15 -9.08
CA GLU A 53 -1.57 0.31 -9.53
C GLU A 53 -0.68 -0.12 -8.36
N LEU A 54 -0.41 0.77 -7.39
CA LEU A 54 0.32 0.43 -6.18
C LEU A 54 -0.37 -0.71 -5.41
N LEU A 55 -1.68 -0.60 -5.20
CA LEU A 55 -2.45 -1.64 -4.52
C LEU A 55 -2.44 -2.97 -5.28
N LEU A 56 -2.60 -2.96 -6.61
CA LEU A 56 -2.56 -4.16 -7.44
C LEU A 56 -1.18 -4.81 -7.42
N PHE A 57 -0.12 -4.01 -7.46
CA PHE A 57 1.26 -4.49 -7.34
C PHE A 57 1.49 -5.16 -5.99
N LEU A 58 1.11 -4.50 -4.89
CA LEU A 58 1.24 -5.04 -3.53
C LEU A 58 0.41 -6.31 -3.34
N GLN A 59 -0.80 -6.37 -3.91
CA GLN A 59 -1.63 -7.57 -3.88
C GLN A 59 -0.97 -8.74 -4.63
N SER A 60 -0.47 -8.50 -5.84
CA SER A 60 0.25 -9.51 -6.62
C SER A 60 1.46 -10.02 -5.85
N LEU A 61 2.22 -9.11 -5.24
CA LEU A 61 3.41 -9.45 -4.48
C LEU A 61 3.07 -10.27 -3.22
N ALA A 62 2.02 -9.90 -2.49
CA ALA A 62 1.55 -10.62 -1.30
C ALA A 62 0.99 -12.02 -1.62
N ASN A 63 0.41 -12.21 -2.81
CA ASN A 63 -0.08 -13.51 -3.25
C ASN A 63 1.07 -14.48 -3.56
N THR A 64 2.19 -13.98 -4.08
CA THR A 64 3.39 -14.78 -4.35
C THR A 64 4.24 -14.99 -3.09
N TYR A 65 4.38 -13.96 -2.27
CA TYR A 65 5.23 -13.96 -1.07
C TYR A 65 4.40 -13.55 0.15
N PRO A 66 3.93 -14.52 0.96
CA PRO A 66 3.04 -14.25 2.09
C PRO A 66 3.58 -13.23 3.11
N ALA A 67 4.90 -13.09 3.21
CA ALA A 67 5.58 -12.09 4.04
C ALA A 67 5.07 -10.65 3.80
N TYR A 68 4.64 -10.32 2.57
CA TYR A 68 4.19 -8.97 2.23
C TYR A 68 2.70 -8.72 2.45
N LYS A 69 1.94 -9.72 2.92
CA LYS A 69 0.50 -9.59 3.14
C LYS A 69 0.16 -8.44 4.08
N GLY A 70 0.95 -8.23 5.12
CA GLY A 70 0.77 -7.12 6.05
C GLY A 70 0.89 -5.74 5.38
N VAL A 71 1.82 -5.60 4.43
CA VAL A 71 2.02 -4.36 3.68
C VAL A 71 0.83 -4.07 2.76
N TYR A 72 0.33 -5.08 2.05
CA TYR A 72 -0.87 -4.88 1.22
C TYR A 72 -2.09 -4.46 2.07
N VAL A 73 -2.30 -5.12 3.21
CA VAL A 73 -3.43 -4.81 4.10
C VAL A 73 -3.36 -3.40 4.65
N SER A 74 -2.18 -2.90 5.04
CA SER A 74 -2.05 -1.54 5.58
C SER A 74 -2.44 -0.48 4.55
N PHE A 75 -1.98 -0.61 3.30
CA PHE A 75 -2.39 0.28 2.23
C PHE A 75 -3.89 0.17 1.95
N LYS A 76 -4.44 -1.05 1.89
CA LYS A 76 -5.89 -1.23 1.67
C LYS A 76 -6.75 -0.55 2.76
N GLN A 77 -6.30 -0.57 4.01
CA GLN A 77 -6.97 0.10 5.12
C GLN A 77 -6.88 1.62 5.00
N GLU A 78 -5.74 2.16 4.55
CA GLU A 78 -5.60 3.60 4.27
C GLU A 78 -6.55 4.06 3.16
N GLU A 79 -6.75 3.25 2.12
CA GLU A 79 -7.74 3.53 1.08
C GLU A 79 -9.17 3.62 1.66
N ALA A 80 -9.54 2.66 2.51
CA ALA A 80 -10.84 2.61 3.14
C ALA A 80 -11.06 3.82 4.06
N ALA A 81 -10.07 4.16 4.89
CA ALA A 81 -10.14 5.31 5.79
C ALA A 81 -10.30 6.64 5.04
N GLN A 82 -9.62 6.81 3.90
CA GLN A 82 -9.79 8.01 3.06
C GLN A 82 -11.17 8.07 2.40
N LYS A 83 -11.70 6.92 1.92
CA LYS A 83 -13.06 6.84 1.37
C LYS A 83 -14.11 7.18 2.42
N ASP A 84 -13.95 6.66 3.63
CA ASP A 84 -14.89 6.91 4.73
C ASP A 84 -14.85 8.37 5.20
N LYS A 85 -13.66 8.98 5.29
CA LYS A 85 -13.51 10.41 5.58
C LYS A 85 -14.26 11.28 4.56
N LYS A 86 -14.07 11.03 3.25
CA LYS A 86 -14.77 11.76 2.19
C LYS A 86 -16.29 11.60 2.26
N LYS A 87 -16.78 10.40 2.59
CA LYS A 87 -18.21 10.15 2.81
C LYS A 87 -18.76 10.93 4.01
N MET A 88 -18.02 10.98 5.11
CA MET A 88 -18.42 11.74 6.30
C MET A 88 -18.43 13.24 6.04
N GLU A 89 -17.44 13.78 5.32
CA GLU A 89 -17.41 15.18 4.89
C GLU A 89 -18.61 15.51 3.98
N ALA A 90 -18.92 14.65 3.01
CA ALA A 90 -20.10 14.80 2.15
C ALA A 90 -21.41 14.74 2.95
N LEU A 91 -21.50 13.88 3.96
CA LEU A 91 -22.67 13.77 4.83
C LEU A 91 -22.84 15.01 5.70
N GLN A 92 -21.75 15.53 6.29
CA GLN A 92 -21.76 16.78 7.05
C GLN A 92 -22.16 17.97 6.18
N ALA A 93 -21.65 18.05 4.95
CA ALA A 93 -22.02 19.10 4.00
C ALA A 93 -23.53 19.07 3.68
N ARG A 94 -24.10 17.87 3.46
CA ARG A 94 -25.55 17.71 3.27
C ARG A 94 -26.35 18.11 4.50
N LEU A 95 -25.95 17.66 5.69
CA LEU A 95 -26.64 18.02 6.94
C LEU A 95 -26.65 19.54 7.18
N ARG A 96 -25.56 20.24 6.86
CA ARG A 96 -25.51 21.71 6.93
C ARG A 96 -26.44 22.39 5.94
N GLN A 97 -26.64 21.84 4.74
CA GLN A 97 -27.62 22.35 3.78
C GLN A 97 -29.06 22.18 4.26
N PHE A 98 -29.37 21.09 4.97
CA PHE A 98 -30.70 20.87 5.54
C PHE A 98 -30.95 21.69 6.81
N ALA A 99 -29.92 22.01 7.58
CA ALA A 99 -30.02 22.80 8.81
C ALA A 99 -30.01 24.33 8.58
N SER A 100 -29.82 24.81 7.35
CA SER A 100 -29.87 26.24 7.01
C SER A 100 -31.24 26.70 6.48
N ILE A 101 -32.30 25.97 6.82
CA ILE A 101 -33.72 26.30 6.57
C ILE A 101 -34.39 26.40 7.94
#